data_AF-A0A920RZK3-F1
#
_entry.id   AF-A0A920RZK3-F1
#
_cell.length_a   1.000
_cell.length_b   1.000
_cell.length_c   1.000
_cell.angle_alpha   90.00
_cell.angle_beta   90.00
_cell.angle_gamma   90.00
#
_symmetry.space_group_name_H-M   'P 1'
#
loop_
_entity.id
_entity.type
_entity.pdbx_description
1 polymer ?
#
loop_
_entity_poly.entity_id
_entity_poly.type
_entity_poly.pdbx_seq_one_letter_code
_entity_poly.pdbx_strand_id
1 'polypeptide(L)' 'MIKKIWITGASSGIGEALAKKFAKEGWQVAALLEEKIYFKVLKKHNSNIYSFPLELQIAIKPFKFFKI' A
#
# COMPACT_ATOMS: atom_id res chain seq x y z
N MET A 1 12.69 7.90 13.14
CA MET A 1 12.16 6.59 12.69
C MET A 1 11.08 6.81 11.65
N ILE A 2 11.15 6.11 10.52
CA ILE A 2 10.10 6.15 9.49
C ILE A 2 9.00 5.18 9.91
N LYS A 3 7.75 5.67 10.00
CA LYS A 3 6.60 4.83 10.35
C LYS A 3 6.14 4.04 9.12
N LYS A 4 5.78 2.78 9.32
CA LYS A 4 5.34 1.85 8.25
C LYS A 4 3.96 1.32 8.56
N ILE A 5 3.12 1.15 7.54
CA ILE A 5 1.78 0.58 7.67
C ILE A 5 1.46 -0.34 6.49
N TRP A 6 0.72 -1.41 6.75
CA TRP A 6 0.16 -2.31 5.74
C TRP A 6 -1.36 -2.15 5.71
N ILE A 7 -1.93 -1.96 4.52
CA ILE A 7 -3.36 -1.76 4.32
C ILE A 7 -3.87 -2.76 3.29
N THR A 8 -4.83 -3.60 3.70
CA THR A 8 -5.60 -4.47 2.81
C THR A 8 -6.82 -3.73 2.27
N GLY A 9 -7.30 -4.12 1.08
CA GLY A 9 -8.44 -3.46 0.45
C GLY A 9 -8.15 -1.99 0.08
N ALA A 10 -6.89 -1.67 -0.23
CA ALA A 10 -6.46 -0.30 -0.51
C ALA A 10 -6.89 0.23 -1.90
N SER A 11 -7.64 -0.58 -2.65
CA SER A 11 -8.14 -0.28 -3.99
C SER A 11 -9.29 0.73 -4.02
N SER A 12 -10.05 0.86 -2.92
CA SER A 12 -11.20 1.77 -2.84
C SER A 12 -11.62 2.08 -1.40
N GLY A 13 -12.56 3.03 -1.25
CA GLY A 13 -13.26 3.29 0.01
C GLY A 13 -12.33 3.65 1.17
N ILE A 14 -12.53 3.00 2.31
CA ILE A 14 -11.77 3.25 3.55
C ILE A 14 -10.29 2.92 3.38
N GLY A 15 -9.96 1.81 2.73
CA GLY A 15 -8.57 1.39 2.53
C GLY A 15 -7.78 2.41 1.70
N GLU A 16 -8.37 2.91 0.61
CA GLU A 16 -7.77 3.95 -0.22
C GLU A 16 -7.59 5.27 0.56
N ALA A 17 -8.62 5.69 1.31
CA ALA A 17 -8.57 6.91 2.10
C ALA A 17 -7.46 6.86 3.17
N LEU A 18 -7.32 5.73 3.86
CA LEU A 18 -6.26 5.52 4.85
C LEU A 18 -4.87 5.51 4.19
N ALA A 19 -4.71 4.82 3.06
CA ALA A 19 -3.43 4.78 2.34
C ALA A 19 -2.95 6.18 1.94
N LYS A 20 -3.85 7.02 1.42
CA LYS A 20 -3.55 8.41 1.07
C LYS A 20 -3.21 9.26 2.30
N LYS A 21 -3.97 9.11 3.39
CA LYS A 21 -3.75 9.85 4.64
C LYS A 21 -2.35 9.58 5.19
N PHE A 22 -1.99 8.31 5.38
CA PHE A 22 -0.71 7.94 5.98
C PHE A 22 0.47 8.30 5.07
N ALA A 23 0.33 8.15 3.75
CA ALA A 23 1.35 8.60 2.81
C ALA A 23 1.60 10.12 2.90
N LYS A 24 0.54 10.92 3.06
CA LYS A 24 0.62 12.38 3.26
C LYS A 24 1.27 12.75 4.60
N GLU A 25 1.06 11.93 5.62
CA GLU A 25 1.74 12.07 6.93
C GLU A 25 3.21 11.60 6.91
N GLY A 26 3.74 11.19 5.76
CA GLY A 26 5.14 10.77 5.60
C GLY A 26 5.42 9.32 6.00
N TRP A 27 4.37 8.50 6.18
CA TRP A 27 4.53 7.07 6.43
C TRP A 27 4.84 6.34 5.13
N GLN A 28 5.57 5.24 5.23
CA GLN A 28 5.67 4.27 4.15
C GLN A 28 4.48 3.32 4.20
N VAL A 29 3.71 3.27 3.12
CA VAL A 29 2.46 2.51 3.06
C VAL A 29 2.63 1.33 2.11
N ALA A 30 2.45 0.10 2.61
CA ALA A 30 2.25 -1.09 1.81
C ALA A 30 0.74 -1.26 1.55
N ALA A 31 0.33 -1.19 0.28
CA ALA A 31 -1.08 -1.25 -0.13
C ALA A 31 -1.36 -2.56 -0.88
N LEU A 32 -2.19 -3.43 -0.33
CA LEU A 32 -2.63 -4.68 -0.98
C LEU A 32 -3.91 -4.42 -1.78
N LEU A 33 -3.86 -4.73 -3.08
CA LEU A 33 -4.94 -4.45 -4.03
C LEU A 33 -4.85 -5.37 -5.26
N GLU A 34 -5.94 -5.52 -5.99
CA GLU A 34 -5.97 -6.32 -7.22
C GLU A 34 -5.18 -5.65 -8.36
N GLU A 35 -4.49 -6.45 -9.18
CA GLU A 35 -3.59 -5.96 -10.24
C GLU A 35 -4.27 -5.02 -11.25
N LYS A 36 -5.53 -5.30 -11.59
CA LYS A 36 -6.32 -4.44 -12.51
C LYS A 36 -6.49 -3.02 -11.97
N ILE A 37 -6.49 -2.85 -10.66
CA ILE A 37 -6.65 -1.56 -9.98
C ILE A 37 -5.28 -0.90 -9.70
N TYR A 38 -4.23 -1.71 -9.54
CA TYR A 38 -2.84 -1.29 -9.33
C TYR A 38 -2.37 -0.26 -10.34
N PHE A 39 -2.53 -0.53 -11.62
CA PHE A 39 -2.09 0.38 -12.69
C PHE A 39 -2.86 1.71 -12.69
N LYS A 40 -4.10 1.73 -12.20
CA LYS A 40 -4.94 2.93 -12.11
C LYS A 40 -4.53 3.81 -10.92
N VAL A 41 -4.14 3.18 -9.80
CA VAL A 41 -3.75 3.88 -8.56
C VAL A 41 -2.33 4.43 -8.66
N LEU A 42 -1.37 3.67 -9.21
CA LEU A 42 0.03 4.09 -9.36
C LEU A 42 0.22 5.33 -10.23
N LYS A 43 -0.62 5.52 -11.25
CA LYS A 43 -0.51 6.69 -12.13
C LYS A 43 -0.88 8.00 -11.45
N LYS A 44 -1.54 7.95 -10.28
CA LYS A 44 -2.16 9.14 -9.72
C LYS A 44 -1.37 9.82 -8.60
N HIS A 45 -0.78 9.12 -7.63
CA HIS A 45 -0.18 9.84 -6.49
C HIS A 45 0.88 9.05 -5.69
N ASN A 46 1.94 9.80 -5.33
CA ASN A 46 2.82 9.68 -4.16
C ASN A 46 3.92 8.62 -4.16
N SER A 47 5.15 9.09 -3.94
CA SER A 47 6.40 8.32 -3.78
C SER A 47 6.42 7.34 -2.59
N ASN A 48 5.50 7.49 -1.64
CA ASN A 48 5.52 6.79 -0.36
C ASN A 48 4.56 5.59 -0.28
N ILE A 49 3.85 5.27 -1.37
CA ILE A 49 2.92 4.13 -1.43
C ILE A 49 3.53 3.02 -2.29
N TYR A 50 3.74 1.87 -1.68
CA TYR A 50 4.22 0.65 -2.30
C TYR A 50 3.06 -0.30 -2.47
N SER A 51 2.67 -0.56 -3.70
CA SER A 51 1.50 -1.39 -3.99
C SER A 51 1.92 -2.86 -4.19
N PHE A 52 1.06 -3.78 -3.75
CA PHE A 52 1.29 -5.23 -3.84
C PHE A 52 0.03 -5.90 -4.41
N PRO A 53 0.16 -6.67 -5.51
CA PRO A 53 -0.97 -7.43 -6.04
C PRO A 53 -1.48 -8.47 -5.03
N LEU A 54 -2.78 -8.68 -4.98
CA LEU A 54 -3.43 -9.61 -4.04
C LEU A 54 -2.97 -11.08 -4.20
N GLU A 55 -2.59 -11.52 -5.41
CA GLU A 55 -2.11 -12.89 -5.70
C GLU A 55 -0.78 -13.23 -5.02
N LEU A 56 -0.08 -12.26 -4.46
CA LEU A 56 1.12 -12.49 -3.70
C LEU A 56 0.80 -12.89 -2.26
N GLN A 57 0.75 -14.20 -2.03
CA GLN A 57 0.76 -14.90 -0.74
C GLN A 57 0.87 -13.99 0.49
N ILE A 58 -0.28 -13.80 1.14
CA ILE A 58 -0.60 -12.86 2.23
C ILE A 58 0.39 -12.90 3.42
N ALA A 59 1.20 -13.96 3.56
CA ALA A 59 2.15 -14.11 4.67
C ALA A 59 3.58 -13.61 4.37
N ILE A 60 4.10 -13.70 3.14
CA ILE A 60 5.56 -13.57 2.90
C ILE A 60 5.99 -12.13 2.61
N LYS A 61 5.13 -11.35 1.95
CA LYS A 61 5.44 -9.98 1.53
C LYS A 61 5.43 -8.91 2.63
N PRO A 62 4.52 -8.96 3.64
CA PRO A 62 4.55 -8.01 4.75
C PRO A 62 5.88 -8.06 5.48
N PHE A 63 6.35 -9.27 5.79
CA PHE A 63 7.61 -9.47 6.49
C PHE A 63 8.81 -8.82 5.79
N LYS A 64 8.86 -8.85 4.45
CA LYS A 64 9.94 -8.18 3.71
C LYS A 64 9.83 -6.67 3.79
N PHE A 65 8.63 -6.09 3.66
CA PHE A 65 8.43 -4.64 3.73
C PHE A 65 8.84 -4.04 5.08
N PHE A 66 8.52 -4.72 6.18
CA PHE A 66 8.84 -4.23 7.51
C PHE A 66 10.31 -4.46 7.93
N LYS A 67 11.07 -5.33 7.26
CA LYS A 67 12.47 -5.65 7.58
C LYS A 67 13.53 -4.75 6.91
N ILE A 68 13.17 -3.98 5.88
CA ILE A 68 14.10 -3.05 5.17
C ILE A 68 14.24 -1.74 5.96
#